data_AF-A0A392UUS1-F1
#
_entry.id   AF-A0A392UUS1-F1
#
_cell.length_a   1.000
_cell.length_b   1.000
_cell.length_c   1.000
_cell.angle_alpha   90.00
_cell.angle_beta   90.00
_cell.angle_gamma   90.00
#
_symmetry.space_group_name_H-M   'P 1'
#
loop_
_entity.id
_entity.type
_entity.pdbx_description
1 polymer ?
#
loop_
_entity_poly.entity_id
_entity_poly.type
_entity_poly.pdbx_seq_one_letter_code
_entity_poly.pdbx_strand_id
1 'polypeptide(L)' 'MYDDIMAAWEIILDSETEEEYVDSVVNFREFCAEFPIFVDYVESSILGPVKEKV' A
#
# COMPACT_ATOMS: atom_id res chain seq x y z
N MET A 1 8.29 9.80 -9.33
CA MET A 1 7.25 10.07 -8.30
C MET A 1 5.99 9.25 -8.59
N TYR A 2 5.21 9.56 -9.65
CA TYR A 2 4.03 8.75 -9.98
C TYR A 2 4.40 7.31 -10.39
N ASP A 3 5.47 7.15 -11.17
CA ASP A 3 5.96 5.81 -11.56
C ASP A 3 6.41 4.99 -10.34
N ASP A 4 7.04 5.63 -9.36
CA ASP A 4 7.50 4.97 -8.12
C ASP A 4 6.31 4.56 -7.23
N ILE A 5 5.28 5.42 -7.15
CA ILE A 5 4.03 5.10 -6.43
C ILE A 5 3.31 3.93 -7.10
N MET A 6 3.23 3.91 -8.43
CA MET A 6 2.61 2.82 -9.19
C MET A 6 3.40 1.50 -9.03
N ALA A 7 4.72 1.56 -9.08
CA ALA A 7 5.57 0.38 -8.84
C ALA A 7 5.39 -0.16 -7.42
N ALA A 8 5.40 0.72 -6.40
CA ALA A 8 5.14 0.31 -5.02
C ALA A 8 3.75 -0.31 -4.85
N TRP A 9 2.75 0.22 -5.55
CA TRP A 9 1.40 -0.34 -5.57
C TRP A 9 1.33 -1.74 -6.22
N GLU A 10 2.00 -1.95 -7.35
CA GLU A 10 2.08 -3.27 -8.00
C GLU A 10 2.73 -4.31 -7.07
N ILE A 11 3.80 -3.94 -6.36
CA ILE A 11 4.46 -4.84 -5.41
C ILE A 11 3.53 -5.23 -4.26
N ILE A 12 2.69 -4.32 -3.75
CA ILE A 12 1.66 -4.64 -2.74
C ILE A 12 0.68 -5.70 -3.27
N LEU A 13 0.25 -5.56 -4.53
CA LEU A 13 -0.71 -6.50 -5.14
C LEU A 13 -0.10 -7.87 -5.43
N ASP A 14 1.19 -7.90 -5.78
CA ASP A 14 1.94 -9.10 -6.12
C ASP A 14 2.60 -9.78 -4.90
N SER A 15 2.44 -9.22 -3.68
CA SER A 15 2.98 -9.80 -2.46
C SER A 15 2.39 -11.18 -2.17
N GLU A 16 3.25 -12.21 -2.13
CA GLU A 16 2.82 -13.59 -1.90
C GLU A 16 2.74 -13.95 -0.41
N THR A 17 3.47 -13.20 0.43
CA THR A 17 3.53 -13.40 1.88
C THR A 17 3.07 -12.18 2.66
N GLU A 18 2.62 -12.40 3.91
CA GLU A 18 2.21 -11.32 4.80
C GLU A 18 3.37 -10.37 5.14
N GLU A 19 4.59 -10.92 5.28
CA GLU A 19 5.80 -10.13 5.55
C GLU A 19 6.12 -9.19 4.38
N GLU A 20 6.13 -9.72 3.14
CA GLU A 20 6.33 -8.90 1.93
C GLU A 20 5.24 -7.85 1.75
N TYR A 21 3.98 -8.20 2.06
CA TYR A 21 2.86 -7.27 2.00
C TYR A 21 3.05 -6.11 3.00
N VAL A 22 3.39 -6.42 4.25
CA VAL A 22 3.60 -5.40 5.29
C VAL A 22 4.73 -4.46 4.92
N ASP A 23 5.86 -4.99 4.46
CA ASP A 23 7.01 -4.18 4.04
C ASP A 23 6.68 -3.31 2.82
N SER A 24 5.93 -3.85 1.85
CA SER A 24 5.51 -3.12 0.64
C SER A 24 4.53 -1.99 0.96
N VAL A 25 3.62 -2.20 1.92
CA VAL A 25 2.71 -1.15 2.41
C VAL A 25 3.48 -0.03 3.11
N VAL A 26 4.52 -0.34 3.89
CA VAL A 26 5.38 0.68 4.50
C VAL A 26 6.06 1.54 3.42
N ASN A 27 6.66 0.91 2.41
CA ASN A 27 7.31 1.64 1.31
C ASN A 27 6.32 2.53 0.54
N PHE A 28 5.12 2.03 0.24
CA PHE A 28 4.08 2.82 -0.42
C PHE A 28 3.66 4.07 0.38
N ARG A 29 3.58 3.96 1.72
CA ARG A 29 3.29 5.11 2.60
C ARG A 29 4.36 6.18 2.52
N GLU A 30 5.64 5.78 2.47
CA GLU A 30 6.75 6.71 2.32
C GLU A 30 6.69 7.45 0.98
N PHE A 31 6.42 6.75 -0.11
CA PHE A 31 6.26 7.37 -1.43
C PHE A 31 5.05 8.30 -1.53
N CYS A 32 3.99 8.01 -0.76
CA CYS A 32 2.77 8.81 -0.74
C CYS A 32 2.73 9.84 0.41
N ALA A 33 3.84 10.09 1.12
CA ALA A 33 3.86 10.95 2.31
C ALA A 33 3.38 12.39 2.04
N GLU A 34 3.56 12.89 0.81
CA GLU A 34 3.07 14.22 0.39
C GLU A 34 1.56 14.26 0.11
N PHE A 35 0.89 13.10 0.08
CA PHE A 35 -0.54 12.93 -0.25
C PHE A 35 -1.33 12.23 0.87
N PRO A 36 -1.41 12.80 2.08
CA PRO A 36 -1.97 12.12 3.25
C PRO A 36 -3.44 11.72 3.09
N ILE A 37 -4.25 12.53 2.39
CA ILE A 37 -5.66 12.21 2.12
C ILE A 37 -5.79 10.98 1.21
N PHE A 38 -4.88 10.84 0.24
CA PHE A 38 -4.88 9.69 -0.67
C PHE A 38 -4.47 8.41 0.07
N VAL A 39 -3.43 8.49 0.91
CA VAL A 39 -3.02 7.36 1.76
C VAL A 39 -4.16 6.89 2.65
N ASP A 40 -4.85 7.82 3.34
CA ASP A 40 -5.98 7.48 4.22
C ASP A 40 -7.13 6.81 3.45
N TYR A 41 -7.43 7.28 2.24
CA TYR A 41 -8.42 6.65 1.36
C TYR A 41 -8.03 5.22 0.98
N VAL A 42 -6.79 5.01 0.50
CA VAL A 42 -6.30 3.69 0.10
C VAL A 42 -6.30 2.72 1.28
N GLU A 43 -5.86 3.18 2.45
CA GLU A 43 -5.83 2.37 3.66
C GLU A 43 -7.23 1.99 4.15
N SER A 44 -8.15 2.95 4.23
CA SER A 44 -9.51 2.70 4.72
C SER A 44 -10.37 1.89 3.74
N SER A 45 -10.17 2.08 2.44
CA SER A 45 -11.09 1.58 1.41
C SER A 45 -10.57 0.34 0.68
N ILE A 46 -9.25 0.17 0.58
CA ILE A 46 -8.64 -0.89 -0.23
C ILE A 46 -7.85 -1.88 0.63
N LEU A 47 -6.97 -1.38 1.52
CA LEU A 47 -6.14 -2.25 2.36
C LEU A 47 -6.87 -2.72 3.63
N GLY A 48 -7.74 -1.88 4.20
CA GLY A 48 -8.56 -2.18 5.38
C GLY A 48 -9.43 -3.44 5.23
N PRO A 49 -10.14 -3.64 4.11
CA PRO A 49 -10.90 -4.87 3.84
C PRO A 49 -10.07 -6.15 3.75
N VAL A 50 -8.75 -6.05 3.52
CA VAL A 50 -7.84 -7.21 3.47
C VAL A 50 -7.53 -7.72 4.89
N LYS A 51 -7.49 -6.83 5.89
CA LYS A 51 -7.29 -7.18 7.31
C LYS A 51 -8.45 -7.97 7.93
N GLU A 52 -9.66 -7.92 7.36
CA GLU A 52 -10.83 -8.63 7.90
C GLU A 52 -11.01 -10.05 7.32
N LYS A 53 -10.16 -10.48 6.39
CA LYS A 53 -10.22 -11.81 5.75
C LYS A 53 -9.18 -12.81 6.25
N VAL A 54 -8.40 -12.46 7.28
CA VAL A 54 -7.42 -13.33 7.94
C VAL A 54 -7.99 -13.85 9.27
#